data_AF-A0A845V6F9-F1
#
_entry.id   AF-A0A845V6F9-F1
#
_cell.length_a   1.000
_cell.length_b   1.000
_cell.length_c   1.000
_cell.angle_alpha   90.00
_cell.angle_beta   90.00
_cell.angle_gamma   90.00
#
_symmetry.space_group_name_H-M   'P 1'
#
loop_
_entity.id
_entity.type
_entity.pdbx_description
1 polymer ?
#
loop_
_entity_poly.entity_id
_entity_poly.type
_entity_poly.pdbx_seq_one_letter_code
_entity_poly.pdbx_strand_id
1 'polypeptide(L)'
;MTENSEKAKALVLVHPGSMCGSAAMQIGRGRANELRKAVLKEVSEHSGPLVVIDGFLSGELSPQENDLIMEALQRNAEQGHFARRFWGCDGGEEPFAAWESFGALEGEQVEFEEQQAAAEAFASHLAHTEIRVSGAWATDDLSSGCATSVLIVLREQLGENVLVRHSLYAFYEPVDTFEDDPEPDFSQVFRM
;
A
#
# COMPACT_ATOMS: atom_id res chain seq x y z
N MET A 1 -26.67 -17.77 19.85
CA MET A 1 -25.88 -18.21 18.69
C MET A 1 -26.05 -17.15 17.62
N THR A 2 -25.09 -16.24 17.53
CA THR A 2 -24.98 -15.29 16.42
C THR A 2 -23.51 -15.34 16.04
N GLU A 3 -23.19 -16.25 15.12
CA GLU A 3 -21.93 -16.18 14.38
C GLU A 3 -21.95 -14.84 13.64
N ASN A 4 -21.26 -13.85 14.19
CA ASN A 4 -20.65 -12.84 13.34
C ASN A 4 -19.68 -13.61 12.45
N SER A 5 -20.14 -14.07 11.29
CA SER A 5 -19.25 -14.41 10.21
C SER A 5 -18.52 -13.11 9.88
N GLU A 6 -17.36 -12.89 10.51
CA GLU A 6 -16.42 -11.89 10.01
C GLU A 6 -16.15 -12.33 8.57
N LYS A 7 -16.72 -11.60 7.60
CA LYS A 7 -16.34 -11.79 6.19
C LYS A 7 -14.82 -11.78 6.16
N ALA A 8 -14.23 -12.79 5.51
CA ALA A 8 -12.78 -12.85 5.34
C ALA A 8 -12.30 -11.50 4.81
N LYS A 9 -11.27 -10.94 5.45
CA LYS A 9 -10.68 -9.66 5.08
C LYS A 9 -9.52 -9.93 4.13
N ALA A 10 -9.50 -9.27 3.00
CA ALA A 10 -8.35 -9.20 2.11
C ALA A 10 -7.47 -7.99 2.49
N LEU A 11 -6.16 -8.15 2.38
CA LEU A 11 -5.19 -7.08 2.52
C LEU A 11 -4.49 -6.87 1.19
N VAL A 12 -4.42 -5.61 0.74
CA VAL A 12 -3.70 -5.19 -0.45
C VAL A 12 -2.61 -4.22 0.00
N LEU A 13 -1.34 -4.58 -0.14
CA LEU A 13 -0.19 -3.76 0.21
C LEU A 13 0.36 -3.08 -1.04
N VAL A 14 0.32 -1.76 -1.08
CA VAL A 14 0.70 -0.97 -2.27
C VAL A 14 2.02 -0.24 -2.02
N HIS A 15 2.96 -0.43 -2.93
CA HIS A 15 4.28 0.19 -3.01
C HIS A 15 5.01 0.21 -1.66
N PRO A 16 5.28 -0.97 -1.07
CA PRO A 16 5.82 -1.07 0.29
C PRO A 16 7.17 -0.36 0.46
N GLY A 17 7.97 -0.23 -0.60
CA GLY A 17 9.21 0.53 -0.57
C GLY A 17 9.02 2.05 -0.39
N SER A 18 7.89 2.62 -0.82
CA SER A 18 7.59 4.04 -0.58
C SER A 18 7.46 4.38 0.92
N MET A 19 7.25 3.38 1.78
CA MET A 19 7.28 3.53 3.25
C MET A 19 8.69 3.76 3.82
N CYS A 20 9.74 3.67 2.99
CA CYS A 20 11.14 3.86 3.38
C CYS A 20 11.61 5.31 3.18
N GLY A 21 12.47 5.57 2.20
CA GLY A 21 13.11 6.86 1.98
C GLY A 21 12.10 7.95 1.65
N SER A 22 11.15 7.66 0.75
CA SER A 22 10.09 8.60 0.36
C SER A 22 9.28 9.06 1.57
N ALA A 23 8.77 8.14 2.38
CA ALA A 23 8.02 8.51 3.56
C ALA A 23 8.84 9.23 4.63
N ALA A 24 10.10 8.83 4.82
CA ALA A 24 10.98 9.54 5.76
C ALA A 24 11.20 11.01 5.37
N MET A 25 11.17 11.34 4.07
CA MET A 25 11.26 12.71 3.57
C MET A 25 9.97 13.50 3.76
N GLN A 26 8.80 12.89 3.49
CA GLN A 26 7.53 13.61 3.52
C GLN A 26 6.95 13.80 4.93
N ILE A 27 6.96 12.75 5.75
CA ILE A 27 6.29 12.75 7.07
C ILE A 27 7.26 12.64 8.25
N GLY A 28 8.57 12.70 7.95
CA GLY A 28 9.64 12.59 8.92
C GLY A 28 9.99 11.15 9.30
N ARG A 29 11.29 10.88 9.46
CA ARG A 29 11.86 9.55 9.72
C ARG A 29 11.23 8.81 10.91
N GLY A 30 10.98 9.51 12.01
CA GLY A 30 10.41 8.89 13.22
C GLY A 30 9.03 8.31 12.94
N ARG A 31 8.13 9.13 12.39
CA ARG A 31 6.76 8.73 12.05
C ARG A 31 6.72 7.68 10.95
N ALA A 32 7.53 7.85 9.89
CA ALA A 32 7.64 6.87 8.81
C ALA A 32 8.04 5.48 9.35
N ASN A 33 9.03 5.41 10.23
CA ASN A 33 9.45 4.14 10.84
C ASN A 33 8.37 3.50 11.72
N GLU A 34 7.63 4.29 12.50
CA GLU A 34 6.54 3.79 13.33
C GLU A 34 5.40 3.20 12.48
N LEU A 35 4.96 3.94 11.45
CA LEU A 35 3.92 3.48 10.54
C LEU A 35 4.38 2.26 9.75
N ARG A 36 5.62 2.24 9.26
CA ARG A 36 6.18 1.10 8.52
C ARG A 36 6.16 -0.17 9.37
N LYS A 37 6.54 -0.07 10.65
CA LYS A 37 6.43 -1.20 11.59
C LYS A 37 4.99 -1.65 11.80
N ALA A 38 4.04 -0.72 11.87
CA ALA A 38 2.62 -1.04 12.02
C ALA A 38 2.06 -1.76 10.78
N VAL A 39 2.39 -1.30 9.58
CA VAL A 39 2.02 -1.96 8.31
C VAL A 39 2.64 -3.35 8.22
N LEU A 40 3.95 -3.49 8.49
CA LEU A 40 4.60 -4.80 8.46
C LEU A 40 4.02 -5.75 9.51
N LYS A 41 3.66 -5.25 10.69
CA LYS A 41 2.95 -6.04 11.69
C LYS A 41 1.59 -6.50 11.17
N GLU A 42 0.80 -5.60 10.57
CA GLU A 42 -0.48 -5.92 9.90
C GLU A 42 -0.30 -7.02 8.86
N VAL A 43 0.70 -6.90 7.98
CA VAL A 43 1.03 -7.93 6.96
C VAL A 43 1.39 -9.27 7.61
N SER A 44 2.27 -9.25 8.63
CA SER A 44 2.76 -10.47 9.28
C SER A 44 1.69 -11.23 10.06
N GLU A 45 0.69 -10.53 10.57
CA GLU A 45 -0.40 -11.08 11.39
C GLU A 45 -1.66 -11.38 10.57
N HIS A 46 -1.71 -10.93 9.31
CA HIS A 46 -2.86 -11.11 8.43
C HIS A 46 -3.11 -12.59 8.08
N SER A 47 -4.37 -13.00 8.16
CA SER A 47 -4.86 -14.30 7.71
C SER A 47 -6.07 -14.08 6.81
N GLY A 48 -5.88 -14.34 5.52
CA GLY A 48 -6.84 -14.09 4.45
C GLY A 48 -6.14 -13.82 3.12
N PRO A 49 -6.89 -13.41 2.08
CA PRO A 49 -6.26 -12.99 0.83
C PRO A 49 -5.26 -11.85 1.07
N LEU A 50 -4.09 -11.94 0.43
CA LEU A 50 -3.01 -10.98 0.55
C LEU A 50 -2.42 -10.68 -0.82
N VAL A 51 -2.53 -9.44 -1.27
CA VAL A 51 -1.93 -9.01 -2.53
C VAL A 51 -0.90 -7.93 -2.25
N VAL A 52 0.26 -8.03 -2.88
CA VAL A 52 1.31 -7.01 -2.85
C VAL A 52 1.47 -6.44 -4.25
N ILE A 53 1.42 -5.12 -4.38
CA ILE A 53 1.78 -4.39 -5.61
C ILE A 53 3.06 -3.63 -5.31
N ASP A 54 4.17 -4.08 -5.88
CA ASP A 54 5.44 -3.37 -5.82
C ASP A 54 5.50 -2.23 -6.84
N GLY A 55 6.25 -1.20 -6.49
CA GLY A 55 6.63 -0.14 -7.41
C GLY A 55 8.13 0.13 -7.34
N PHE A 56 8.58 1.17 -8.03
CA PHE A 56 10.00 1.50 -8.20
C PHE A 56 10.83 1.47 -6.90
N LEU A 57 10.27 2.01 -5.81
CA LEU A 57 10.96 2.10 -4.53
C LEU A 57 10.99 0.78 -3.73
N SER A 58 10.34 -0.29 -4.19
CA SER A 58 10.32 -1.58 -3.48
C SER A 58 11.70 -2.18 -3.23
N GLY A 59 12.72 -1.78 -4.00
CA GLY A 59 14.13 -2.12 -3.73
C GLY A 59 14.72 -1.48 -2.46
N GLU A 60 14.03 -0.52 -1.83
CA GLU A 60 14.45 0.12 -0.57
C GLU A 60 14.08 -0.69 0.68
N LEU A 61 13.25 -1.73 0.54
CA LEU A 61 12.95 -2.63 1.66
C LEU A 61 14.24 -3.32 2.12
N SER A 62 14.45 -3.40 3.43
CA SER A 62 15.53 -4.24 3.94
C SER A 62 15.23 -5.72 3.67
N PRO A 63 16.25 -6.60 3.58
CA PRO A 63 16.03 -8.03 3.40
C PRO A 63 15.03 -8.62 4.40
N GLN A 64 15.13 -8.23 5.67
CA GLN A 64 14.23 -8.70 6.73
C GLN A 64 12.77 -8.27 6.51
N GLU A 65 12.55 -7.06 5.98
CA GLU A 65 11.20 -6.56 5.70
C GLU A 65 10.61 -7.27 4.47
N ASN A 66 11.42 -7.54 3.45
CA ASN A 66 11.02 -8.32 2.30
C ASN A 66 10.73 -9.79 2.67
N ASP A 67 11.57 -10.42 3.47
CA ASP A 67 11.38 -11.79 3.96
C ASP A 67 10.06 -11.91 4.72
N LEU A 68 9.74 -10.95 5.60
CA LEU A 68 8.46 -10.92 6.33
C LEU A 68 7.25 -10.88 5.38
N ILE A 69 7.30 -10.06 4.32
CA ILE A 69 6.23 -9.99 3.31
C ILE A 69 6.10 -11.33 2.58
N MET A 70 7.22 -11.93 2.19
CA MET A 70 7.24 -13.23 1.51
C MET A 70 6.73 -14.36 2.38
N GLU A 71 7.09 -14.39 3.67
CA GLU A 71 6.58 -15.36 4.65
C GLU A 71 5.06 -15.22 4.85
N ALA A 72 4.53 -13.99 4.86
CA ALA A 72 3.10 -13.73 4.94
C ALA A 72 2.36 -14.21 3.67
N LEU A 73 2.92 -13.94 2.49
CA LEU A 73 2.39 -14.43 1.21
C LEU A 73 2.37 -15.97 1.16
N GLN A 74 3.49 -16.61 1.51
CA GLN A 74 3.62 -18.06 1.54
C GLN A 74 2.61 -18.70 2.49
N ARG A 75 2.51 -18.21 3.72
CA ARG A 75 1.57 -18.72 4.73
C ARG A 75 0.12 -18.56 4.31
N ASN A 76 -0.27 -17.42 3.72
CA ASN A 76 -1.63 -17.23 3.24
C ASN A 76 -1.94 -18.14 2.03
N ALA A 77 -0.98 -18.34 1.12
CA ALA A 77 -1.11 -19.28 0.01
C ALA A 77 -1.31 -20.72 0.49
N GLU A 78 -0.52 -21.17 1.46
CA GLU A 78 -0.63 -22.52 2.07
C GLU A 78 -1.97 -22.76 2.76
N GLN A 79 -2.61 -21.70 3.25
CA GLN A 79 -3.97 -21.73 3.81
C GLN A 79 -5.07 -21.73 2.73
N GLY A 80 -4.70 -21.70 1.45
CA GLY A 80 -5.62 -21.69 0.32
C GLY A 80 -6.22 -20.31 0.02
N HIS A 81 -5.67 -19.23 0.58
CA HIS A 81 -6.08 -17.87 0.25
C HIS A 81 -5.44 -17.38 -1.05
N PHE A 82 -6.10 -16.43 -1.71
CA PHE A 82 -5.52 -15.73 -2.84
C PHE A 82 -4.36 -14.86 -2.36
N ALA A 83 -3.13 -15.33 -2.60
CA ALA A 83 -1.89 -14.65 -2.22
C ALA A 83 -1.03 -14.40 -3.47
N ARG A 84 -0.75 -13.13 -3.78
CA ARG A 84 -0.04 -12.73 -5.01
C ARG A 84 0.88 -11.54 -4.79
N ARG A 85 1.95 -11.47 -5.59
CA ARG A 85 2.84 -10.30 -5.67
C ARG A 85 3.00 -9.90 -7.13
N PHE A 86 2.65 -8.66 -7.43
CA PHE A 86 2.64 -8.04 -8.75
C PHE A 86 3.56 -6.81 -8.76
N TRP A 87 4.03 -6.43 -9.95
CA TRP A 87 4.62 -5.12 -10.19
C TRP A 87 3.60 -4.20 -10.84
N GLY A 88 3.52 -2.96 -10.39
CA GLY A 88 2.75 -1.90 -11.04
C GLY A 88 3.28 -0.54 -10.60
N CYS A 89 3.82 0.26 -11.52
CA CYS A 89 4.43 1.55 -11.20
C CYS A 89 4.19 2.57 -12.33
N ASP A 90 3.26 3.50 -12.11
CA ASP A 90 2.87 4.55 -13.08
C ASP A 90 3.98 5.57 -13.41
N GLY A 91 5.15 5.50 -12.76
CA GLY A 91 6.34 6.27 -13.12
C GLY A 91 7.08 5.75 -14.36
N GLY A 92 6.67 4.59 -14.89
CA GLY A 92 7.27 3.98 -16.09
C GLY A 92 8.55 3.18 -15.80
N GLU A 93 8.86 2.93 -14.53
CA GLU A 93 10.00 2.13 -14.15
C GLU A 93 9.70 0.63 -14.24
N GLU A 94 10.69 -0.11 -14.74
CA GLU A 94 10.67 -1.57 -14.78
C GLU A 94 11.04 -2.16 -13.41
N PRO A 95 10.65 -3.42 -13.13
CA PRO A 95 11.12 -4.13 -11.95
C PRO A 95 12.64 -4.11 -11.81
N PHE A 96 13.13 -3.90 -10.59
CA PHE A 96 14.56 -4.02 -10.32
C PHE A 96 15.02 -5.47 -10.53
N ALA A 97 16.29 -5.69 -10.90
CA ALA A 97 16.77 -6.99 -11.38
C ALA A 97 16.59 -8.19 -10.42
N ALA A 98 16.45 -7.94 -9.12
CA ALA A 98 16.23 -8.96 -8.10
C ALA A 98 14.75 -9.08 -7.67
N TRP A 99 13.85 -8.36 -8.34
CA TRP A 99 12.42 -8.46 -8.09
C TRP A 99 11.88 -9.78 -8.62
N GLU A 100 10.99 -10.39 -7.84
CA GLU A 100 10.33 -11.65 -8.18
C GLU A 100 8.84 -11.53 -7.86
N SER A 101 8.01 -12.03 -8.78
CA SER A 101 6.58 -12.21 -8.52
C SER A 101 6.33 -13.37 -7.55
N PHE A 102 5.12 -13.47 -7.01
CA PHE A 102 4.72 -14.57 -6.14
C PHE A 102 3.33 -15.08 -6.49
N GLY A 103 3.20 -16.41 -6.48
CA GLY A 103 1.93 -17.11 -6.65
C GLY A 103 1.37 -17.12 -8.07
N ALA A 104 2.06 -16.50 -9.03
CA ALA A 104 1.62 -16.44 -10.43
C ALA A 104 1.50 -17.83 -11.07
N LEU A 105 0.46 -18.02 -11.86
CA LEU A 105 0.29 -19.19 -12.71
C LEU A 105 1.12 -19.06 -14.00
N GLU A 106 1.39 -20.19 -14.66
CA GLU A 106 2.13 -20.20 -15.91
C GLU A 106 1.43 -19.32 -16.97
N GLY A 107 2.14 -18.32 -17.49
CA GLY A 107 1.63 -17.37 -18.49
C GLY A 107 0.76 -16.24 -17.92
N GLU A 108 0.58 -16.16 -16.59
CA GLU A 108 -0.11 -15.04 -15.95
C GLU A 108 0.75 -13.77 -16.04
N GLN A 109 0.13 -12.65 -16.41
CA GLN A 109 0.79 -11.35 -16.38
C GLN A 109 1.04 -10.94 -14.93
N VAL A 110 2.31 -10.66 -14.61
CA VAL A 110 2.74 -10.25 -13.26
C VAL A 110 3.29 -8.84 -13.18
N GLU A 111 3.56 -8.24 -14.33
CA GLU A 111 4.10 -6.91 -14.51
C GLU A 111 3.09 -6.05 -15.25
N PHE A 112 2.77 -4.91 -14.66
CA PHE A 112 1.81 -3.95 -15.18
C PHE A 112 2.49 -2.57 -15.27
N GLU A 113 2.09 -1.78 -16.26
CA GLU A 113 2.62 -0.41 -16.44
C GLU A 113 2.20 0.53 -15.31
N GLU A 114 1.12 0.21 -14.60
CA GLU A 114 0.59 1.02 -13.49
C GLU A 114 -0.08 0.13 -12.44
N GLN A 115 -0.11 0.61 -11.19
CA GLN A 115 -0.72 -0.09 -10.06
C GLN A 115 -2.23 -0.30 -10.23
N GLN A 116 -2.91 0.57 -10.98
CA GLN A 116 -4.33 0.47 -11.33
C GLN A 116 -4.59 -0.79 -12.16
N ALA A 117 -3.82 -0.99 -13.24
CA ALA A 117 -3.93 -2.16 -14.09
C ALA A 117 -3.65 -3.47 -13.32
N ALA A 118 -2.67 -3.46 -12.41
CA ALA A 118 -2.45 -4.59 -11.50
C ALA A 118 -3.69 -4.84 -10.63
N ALA A 119 -4.30 -3.80 -10.07
CA ALA A 119 -5.52 -3.91 -9.26
C ALA A 119 -6.73 -4.45 -10.04
N GLU A 120 -6.91 -4.02 -11.28
CA GLU A 120 -7.95 -4.56 -12.16
C GLU A 120 -7.80 -6.06 -12.38
N ALA A 121 -6.57 -6.52 -12.62
CA ALA A 121 -6.28 -7.92 -12.92
C ALA A 121 -6.69 -8.87 -11.79
N PHE A 122 -6.52 -8.47 -10.53
CA PHE A 122 -6.88 -9.33 -9.39
C PHE A 122 -8.24 -9.01 -8.74
N ALA A 123 -8.91 -7.91 -9.11
CA ALA A 123 -10.12 -7.44 -8.40
C ALA A 123 -11.16 -8.54 -8.21
N SER A 124 -11.50 -9.27 -9.28
CA SER A 124 -12.53 -10.31 -9.26
C SER A 124 -12.25 -11.45 -8.27
N HIS A 125 -10.98 -11.72 -7.94
CA HIS A 125 -10.60 -12.73 -6.96
C HIS A 125 -10.96 -12.33 -5.52
N LEU A 126 -11.22 -11.04 -5.27
CA LEU A 126 -11.52 -10.49 -3.95
C LEU A 126 -12.99 -10.09 -3.79
N ALA A 127 -13.86 -10.37 -4.78
CA ALA A 127 -15.25 -9.90 -4.86
C ALA A 127 -16.18 -10.33 -3.70
N HIS A 128 -15.73 -11.24 -2.84
CA HIS A 128 -16.51 -11.75 -1.70
C HIS A 128 -15.90 -11.41 -0.34
N THR A 129 -14.90 -10.54 -0.31
CA THR A 129 -14.15 -10.18 0.90
C THR A 129 -14.24 -8.70 1.19
N GLU A 130 -14.17 -8.30 2.46
CA GLU A 130 -13.86 -6.91 2.79
C GLU A 130 -12.39 -6.65 2.44
N ILE A 131 -12.08 -5.52 1.81
CA ILE A 131 -10.72 -5.22 1.35
C ILE A 131 -10.15 -4.04 2.12
N ARG A 132 -8.93 -4.24 2.64
CA ARG A 132 -8.09 -3.20 3.24
C ARG A 132 -6.92 -2.91 2.33
N VAL A 133 -6.79 -1.65 1.92
CA VAL A 133 -5.65 -1.17 1.12
C VAL A 133 -4.66 -0.45 2.04
N SER A 134 -3.44 -0.95 2.13
CA SER A 134 -2.35 -0.47 2.99
C SER A 134 -1.13 -0.09 2.15
N GLY A 135 -0.08 0.41 2.80
CA GLY A 135 1.11 0.92 2.11
C GLY A 135 0.99 2.40 1.77
N ALA A 136 1.62 2.82 0.67
CA ALA A 136 1.78 4.22 0.31
C ALA A 136 1.49 4.49 -1.17
N TRP A 137 0.97 5.64 -1.57
CA TRP A 137 0.48 6.78 -0.77
C TRP A 137 -1.04 6.90 -0.82
N ALA A 138 -1.66 7.47 0.20
CA ALA A 138 -3.10 7.70 0.28
C ALA A 138 -3.44 9.18 0.55
N THR A 139 -4.64 9.59 0.18
CA THR A 139 -5.22 10.88 0.55
C THR A 139 -6.61 10.71 1.17
N ASP A 140 -6.99 11.64 2.05
CA ASP A 140 -8.31 11.62 2.72
C ASP A 140 -9.45 11.97 1.78
N ASP A 141 -9.21 12.86 0.81
CA ASP A 141 -10.17 13.29 -0.19
C ASP A 141 -10.21 12.37 -1.43
N LEU A 142 -9.37 11.33 -1.44
CA LEU A 142 -9.21 10.36 -2.51
C LEU A 142 -8.78 10.98 -3.85
N SER A 143 -8.09 12.12 -3.82
CA SER A 143 -7.67 12.83 -5.04
C SER A 143 -6.35 12.34 -5.65
N SER A 144 -5.45 11.80 -4.83
CA SER A 144 -4.11 11.35 -5.25
C SER A 144 -3.56 10.19 -4.40
N GLY A 145 -2.43 9.66 -4.83
CA GLY A 145 -1.64 8.65 -4.13
C GLY A 145 -1.86 7.22 -4.65
N CYS A 146 -0.78 6.45 -4.79
CA CYS A 146 -0.82 5.09 -5.37
C CYS A 146 -1.80 4.14 -4.66
N ALA A 147 -1.82 4.14 -3.32
CA ALA A 147 -2.73 3.31 -2.54
C ALA A 147 -4.20 3.78 -2.69
N THR A 148 -4.42 5.09 -2.82
CA THR A 148 -5.74 5.65 -3.14
C THR A 148 -6.19 5.26 -4.54
N SER A 149 -5.33 5.35 -5.56
CA SER A 149 -5.65 4.92 -6.92
C SER A 149 -6.07 3.44 -6.97
N VAL A 150 -5.34 2.57 -6.28
CA VAL A 150 -5.71 1.15 -6.15
C VAL A 150 -7.05 0.98 -5.44
N LEU A 151 -7.30 1.71 -4.36
CA LEU A 151 -8.59 1.68 -3.66
C LEU A 151 -9.75 2.09 -4.57
N ILE A 152 -9.59 3.14 -5.38
CA ILE A 152 -10.61 3.63 -6.31
C ILE A 152 -10.93 2.54 -7.34
N VAL A 153 -9.91 2.00 -8.01
CA VAL A 153 -10.06 0.92 -9.00
C VAL A 153 -10.79 -0.28 -8.40
N LEU A 154 -10.42 -0.73 -7.21
CA LEU A 154 -11.08 -1.86 -6.56
C LEU A 154 -12.55 -1.58 -6.27
N ARG A 155 -12.92 -0.34 -5.91
CA ARG A 155 -14.34 0.05 -5.73
C ARG A 155 -15.11 0.04 -7.05
N GLU A 156 -14.50 0.56 -8.10
CA GLU A 156 -15.12 0.62 -9.44
C GLU A 156 -15.36 -0.79 -10.00
N GLN A 157 -14.38 -1.69 -9.87
CA GLN A 157 -14.47 -3.05 -10.39
C GLN A 157 -15.45 -3.95 -9.58
N LEU A 158 -15.55 -3.73 -8.27
CA LEU A 158 -16.32 -4.61 -7.38
C LEU A 158 -17.72 -4.09 -7.04
N GLY A 159 -17.96 -2.80 -7.26
CA GLY A 159 -19.21 -2.12 -6.95
C GLY A 159 -19.48 -1.98 -5.45
N GLU A 160 -20.66 -1.44 -5.13
CA GLU A 160 -21.00 -0.98 -3.77
C GLU A 160 -21.21 -2.12 -2.74
N ASN A 161 -21.32 -3.37 -3.20
CA ASN A 161 -21.56 -4.52 -2.33
C ASN A 161 -20.29 -5.02 -1.61
N VAL A 162 -19.12 -4.56 -2.06
CA VAL A 162 -17.82 -4.90 -1.47
C VAL A 162 -17.28 -3.71 -0.71
N LEU A 163 -16.95 -3.92 0.57
CA LEU A 163 -16.39 -2.87 1.40
C LEU A 163 -14.89 -2.75 1.13
N VAL A 164 -14.48 -1.68 0.45
CA VAL A 164 -13.07 -1.35 0.20
C VAL A 164 -12.70 -0.07 0.95
N ARG A 165 -11.68 -0.13 1.82
CA ARG A 165 -11.21 1.01 2.62
C ARG A 165 -9.70 0.99 2.76
N HIS A 166 -9.10 2.14 3.03
CA HIS A 166 -7.71 2.14 3.50
C HIS A 166 -7.59 1.39 4.84
N SER A 167 -6.43 0.79 5.07
CA SER A 167 -5.99 0.36 6.39
C SER A 167 -5.83 1.57 7.31
N LEU A 168 -5.97 1.34 8.62
CA LEU A 168 -5.66 2.35 9.65
C LEU A 168 -4.18 2.76 9.63
N TYR A 169 -3.31 1.97 9.02
CA TYR A 169 -1.87 2.20 8.98
C TYR A 169 -1.35 2.63 7.60
N ALA A 170 -2.24 2.88 6.63
CA ALA A 170 -1.85 3.42 5.34
C ALA A 170 -1.09 4.76 5.51
N PHE A 171 -0.13 5.01 4.62
CA PHE A 171 0.66 6.23 4.62
C PHE A 171 -0.12 7.31 3.87
N TYR A 172 -0.53 8.34 4.60
CA TYR A 172 -1.22 9.48 4.03
C TYR A 172 -0.21 10.56 3.63
N GLU A 173 -0.42 11.14 2.45
CA GLU A 173 0.28 12.35 2.02
C GLU A 173 0.01 13.45 3.05
N PRO A 174 1.03 14.23 3.45
CA PRO A 174 0.79 15.38 4.30
C PRO A 174 -0.14 16.34 3.55
N VAL A 175 -1.22 16.77 4.21
CA VAL A 175 -1.99 17.90 3.71
C VAL A 175 -1.02 19.08 3.69
N ASP A 176 -0.84 19.72 2.53
CA ASP A 176 -0.15 21.00 2.45
C ASP A 176 -0.93 22.02 3.28
N THR A 177 -0.69 22.05 4.58
CA THR A 177 -1.04 23.18 5.40
C THR A 177 -0.03 24.25 5.02
N PHE A 178 -0.34 24.99 3.96
CA PHE A 178 0.13 26.36 3.82
C PHE A 178 -0.47 27.17 4.98
N GLU A 179 -0.04 26.89 6.22
CA GLU A 179 0.02 27.93 7.21
C GLU A 179 1.17 28.81 6.75
N ASP A 180 0.84 29.96 6.17
CA ASP A 180 1.76 31.07 5.98
C ASP A 180 2.53 31.25 7.28
N ASP A 181 3.75 30.75 7.36
CA ASP A 181 4.69 31.13 8.41
C ASP A 181 4.75 32.66 8.31
N PRO A 182 4.29 33.43 9.31
CA PRO A 182 4.36 34.88 9.22
C PRO A 182 5.84 35.22 9.05
N GLU A 183 6.18 35.90 7.94
CA GLU A 183 7.55 36.35 7.71
C GLU A 183 8.09 36.99 9.00
N PRO A 184 9.31 36.64 9.43
CA PRO A 184 9.88 37.26 10.61
C PRO A 184 9.89 38.78 10.44
N ASP A 185 9.12 39.47 11.27
CA ASP A 185 9.05 40.92 11.30
C ASP A 185 10.37 41.49 11.81
N PHE A 186 11.28 41.79 10.88
CA PHE A 186 12.55 42.43 11.17
C PHE A 186 12.42 43.92 11.52
N SER A 187 11.20 44.49 11.58
CA SER A 187 11.01 45.89 11.97
C SER A 187 11.37 46.18 13.44
N GLN A 188 11.57 45.13 14.26
CA GLN A 188 12.01 45.28 15.65
C GLN A 188 13.54 45.22 15.85
N VAL A 189 14.35 44.98 14.81
CA VAL A 189 15.82 44.86 14.97
C VAL A 189 16.57 46.19 14.86
N PHE A 190 15.88 47.29 14.50
CA PHE A 190 16.46 48.64 14.46
C PHE A 190 15.73 49.63 15.37
N ARG A 191 15.82 49.42 16.68
CA ARG A 191 15.78 50.52 17.66
C ARG A 191 16.90 50.33 18.66
N MET A 192 18.08 50.85 18.29
CA MET A 192 19.16 51.20 19.20
C MET A 192 19.32 52.71 19.19
#